data_AF-A0A7S2Z330-F1
#
_entry.id   AF-A0A7S2Z330-F1
#
_cell.length_a   1.000
_cell.length_b   1.000
_cell.length_c   1.000
_cell.angle_alpha   90.00
_cell.angle_beta   90.00
_cell.angle_gamma   90.00
#
_symmetry.space_group_name_H-M   'P 1'
#
loop_
_entity.id
_entity.type
_entity.pdbx_description
1 polymer ?
#
loop_
_entity_poly.entity_id
_entity_poly.type
_entity_poly.pdbx_seq_one_letter_code
_entity_poly.pdbx_strand_id
1 'polypeptide(L)'
;QGCGFVHGVLNTDNMSILGLTIDYGPFGFLERFDVNYTPNTTDVPGYRYTYKNQPQIFLWNLAQLGSALASADLIDVDKAQEILDSYGGALQAAYDAKMCKKYGLSSYPQEFSVNLMKLMSECKVDMTNTYRSLSEITRAQDADISEISKDSLPGLHAVLEEARVTGEQRAGWLAWVKEYQGLLRDDPLSAEDQAATQDATNPCYILRNHLCQEAIESAEGGDFGPTLELLDLLRRPYEEQEGKGRFKRVVPKEMDKPGVSQLSCSS
;
A
#
# COMPACT_ATOMS: atom_id res chain seq x y z
N GLN A 1 -4.80 -2.34 -3.61
CA GLN A 1 -5.26 -1.93 -2.26
C GLN A 1 -4.26 -2.29 -1.16
N GLY A 2 -4.23 -3.49 -0.57
CA GLY A 2 -3.43 -3.75 0.66
C GLY A 2 -1.90 -3.51 0.63
N CYS A 3 -1.27 -3.36 -0.55
CA CYS A 3 0.15 -2.99 -0.69
C CYS A 3 0.37 -1.55 -1.19
N GLY A 4 -0.69 -0.75 -1.33
CA GLY A 4 -0.57 0.64 -1.80
C GLY A 4 -0.24 0.83 -3.28
N PHE A 5 -0.20 -0.23 -4.10
CA PHE A 5 0.05 -0.10 -5.54
C PHE A 5 -1.12 0.57 -6.28
N VAL A 6 -0.79 1.52 -7.15
CA VAL A 6 -1.68 2.19 -8.11
C VAL A 6 -1.15 2.00 -9.52
N HIS A 7 -1.96 1.40 -10.38
CA HIS A 7 -1.57 1.09 -11.75
C HIS A 7 -1.52 2.32 -12.66
N GLY A 8 -2.41 3.30 -12.44
CA GLY A 8 -2.45 4.56 -13.19
C GLY A 8 -3.12 4.50 -14.57
N VAL A 9 -3.26 3.32 -15.19
CA VAL A 9 -3.94 3.11 -16.49
C VAL A 9 -4.63 1.74 -16.54
N LEU A 10 -5.78 1.63 -15.88
CA LEU A 10 -6.60 0.40 -15.88
C LEU A 10 -7.63 0.41 -17.02
N ASN A 11 -7.16 0.60 -18.26
CA ASN A 11 -7.98 0.40 -19.45
C ASN A 11 -8.26 -1.11 -19.67
N THR A 12 -9.28 -1.46 -20.45
CA THR A 12 -9.68 -2.86 -20.66
C THR A 12 -8.62 -3.72 -21.35
N ASP A 13 -7.81 -3.13 -22.22
CA ASP A 13 -6.65 -3.76 -22.88
C ASP A 13 -5.50 -4.05 -21.91
N ASN A 14 -5.44 -3.36 -20.77
CA ASN A 14 -4.46 -3.58 -19.70
C ASN A 14 -4.94 -4.57 -18.63
N MET A 15 -6.05 -5.27 -18.89
CA MET A 15 -6.61 -6.28 -17.99
C MET A 15 -6.23 -7.68 -18.48
N SER A 16 -5.22 -8.28 -17.83
CA SER A 16 -4.84 -9.66 -18.14
C SER A 16 -5.97 -10.64 -17.83
N ILE A 17 -6.32 -11.50 -18.80
CA ILE A 17 -7.31 -12.58 -18.60
C ILE A 17 -6.89 -13.59 -17.52
N LEU A 18 -5.60 -13.64 -17.18
CA LEU A 18 -5.05 -14.50 -16.13
C LEU A 18 -5.05 -13.82 -14.74
N GLY A 19 -5.50 -12.57 -14.63
CA GLY A 19 -5.46 -11.81 -13.38
C GLY A 19 -4.06 -11.32 -12.97
N LEU A 20 -3.14 -11.21 -13.94
CA LEU A 20 -1.79 -10.68 -13.72
C LEU A 20 -1.76 -9.15 -13.90
N THR A 21 -0.92 -8.47 -13.12
CA THR A 21 -0.59 -7.06 -13.39
C THR A 21 0.28 -6.98 -14.65
N ILE A 22 -0.12 -6.17 -15.62
CA ILE A 22 0.56 -5.99 -16.91
C ILE A 22 0.66 -4.50 -17.24
N ASP A 23 1.41 -4.17 -18.30
CA ASP A 23 1.54 -2.81 -18.82
C ASP A 23 1.92 -1.75 -17.76
N TYR A 24 3.13 -1.92 -17.21
CA TYR A 24 3.73 -1.02 -16.24
C TYR A 24 4.13 0.31 -16.90
N GLY A 25 3.17 1.22 -17.03
CA GLY A 25 3.39 2.60 -17.48
C GLY A 25 3.54 3.57 -16.30
N PRO A 26 2.55 4.44 -16.02
CA PRO A 26 2.64 5.45 -14.99
C PRO A 26 2.13 4.86 -13.67
N PHE A 27 2.74 3.77 -13.20
CA PHE A 27 2.37 3.16 -11.93
C PHE A 27 3.05 3.89 -10.76
N GLY A 28 2.61 3.59 -9.55
CA GLY A 28 3.25 4.10 -8.34
C GLY A 28 2.79 3.35 -7.11
N PHE A 29 3.65 3.33 -6.09
CA PHE A 29 3.26 2.87 -4.76
C PHE A 29 2.90 4.08 -3.89
N LEU A 30 1.87 3.92 -3.06
CA LEU A 30 1.56 4.88 -2.01
C LEU A 30 2.75 5.03 -1.07
N GLU A 31 3.36 6.22 -1.10
CA GLU A 31 4.25 6.69 -0.07
C GLU A 31 3.38 7.38 1.00
N ARG A 32 3.22 8.69 0.94
CA ARG A 32 2.27 9.44 1.78
C ARG A 32 0.84 9.01 1.47
N PHE A 33 0.14 8.50 2.47
CA PHE A 33 -1.18 7.92 2.27
C PHE A 33 -2.19 8.95 1.77
N ASP A 34 -2.71 8.72 0.55
CA ASP A 34 -3.79 9.50 -0.03
C ASP A 34 -4.71 8.58 -0.83
N VAL A 35 -5.98 8.52 -0.42
CA VAL A 35 -6.99 7.72 -1.11
C VAL A 35 -7.24 8.19 -2.54
N ASN A 36 -6.95 9.46 -2.85
CA ASN A 36 -7.07 10.06 -4.17
C ASN A 36 -5.74 10.07 -4.94
N TYR A 37 -4.68 9.42 -4.44
CA TYR A 37 -3.41 9.35 -5.15
C TYR A 37 -3.58 8.71 -6.53
N THR A 38 -3.06 9.39 -7.55
CA THR A 38 -2.81 8.81 -8.87
C THR A 38 -1.36 9.16 -9.29
N PRO A 39 -0.55 8.17 -9.68
CA PRO A 39 0.78 8.40 -10.25
C PRO A 39 0.72 8.94 -11.68
N ASN A 40 -0.43 8.83 -12.35
CA ASN A 40 -0.60 9.24 -13.74
C ASN A 40 -1.05 10.70 -13.85
N THR A 41 -0.19 11.56 -14.36
CA THR A 41 -0.49 13.00 -14.54
C THR A 41 -1.65 13.24 -15.53
N THR A 42 -1.88 12.34 -16.49
CA THR A 42 -2.99 12.47 -17.46
C THR A 42 -4.33 12.06 -16.87
N ASP A 43 -4.34 11.35 -15.74
CA ASP A 43 -5.56 10.96 -15.02
C ASP A 43 -6.08 12.10 -14.12
N VAL A 44 -5.26 13.12 -13.82
CA VAL A 44 -5.60 14.21 -12.89
C VAL A 44 -6.92 14.95 -13.22
N PRO A 45 -7.31 15.20 -14.47
CA PRO A 45 -8.60 15.84 -14.76
C PRO A 45 -9.82 15.01 -14.34
N GLY A 46 -9.68 13.67 -14.22
CA GLY A 46 -10.80 12.74 -13.97
C GLY A 46 -10.66 11.90 -12.70
N TYR A 47 -9.46 11.76 -12.13
CA TYR A 47 -9.14 10.90 -10.99
C TYR A 47 -9.69 9.46 -11.13
N ARG A 48 -9.76 8.96 -12.37
CA ARG A 48 -10.42 7.70 -12.71
C ARG A 48 -9.66 6.52 -12.13
N TYR A 49 -8.33 6.53 -12.23
CA TYR A 49 -7.45 5.42 -11.84
C TYR A 49 -6.75 5.64 -10.49
N THR A 50 -7.32 6.48 -9.63
CA THR A 50 -6.83 6.69 -8.26
C THR A 50 -6.86 5.42 -7.41
N TYR A 51 -6.02 5.38 -6.37
CA TYR A 51 -5.94 4.28 -5.42
C TYR A 51 -7.31 3.77 -4.95
N LYS A 52 -8.21 4.67 -4.51
CA LYS A 52 -9.54 4.29 -4.02
C LYS A 52 -10.48 3.76 -5.12
N ASN A 53 -10.30 4.21 -6.37
CA ASN A 53 -11.20 3.90 -7.47
C ASN A 53 -10.86 2.58 -8.16
N GLN A 54 -9.62 2.07 -8.02
CA GLN A 54 -9.20 0.82 -8.69
C GLN A 54 -10.20 -0.35 -8.51
N PRO A 55 -10.72 -0.67 -7.31
CA PRO A 55 -11.73 -1.72 -7.14
C PRO A 55 -12.96 -1.57 -8.05
N GLN A 56 -13.48 -0.36 -8.19
CA GLN A 56 -14.65 -0.09 -9.01
C GLN A 56 -14.31 -0.14 -10.49
N ILE A 57 -13.11 0.31 -10.88
CA ILE A 57 -12.63 0.22 -12.26
C ILE A 57 -12.45 -1.25 -12.68
N PHE A 58 -11.93 -2.11 -11.81
CA PHE A 58 -11.83 -3.55 -12.07
C PHE A 58 -13.22 -4.17 -12.32
N LEU A 59 -14.22 -3.84 -11.49
CA LEU A 59 -15.60 -4.30 -11.71
C LEU A 59 -16.15 -3.80 -13.04
N TRP A 60 -15.93 -2.52 -13.37
CA TRP A 60 -16.36 -1.96 -14.65
C TRP A 60 -15.71 -2.68 -15.84
N ASN A 61 -14.40 -2.95 -15.79
CA ASN A 61 -13.70 -3.70 -16.84
C ASN A 61 -14.19 -5.14 -16.97
N LEU A 62 -14.50 -5.82 -15.85
CA LEU A 62 -15.10 -7.15 -15.86
C LEU A 62 -16.48 -7.14 -16.50
N ALA A 63 -17.29 -6.10 -16.27
CA ALA A 63 -18.59 -5.95 -16.93
C ALA A 63 -18.44 -5.79 -18.46
N GLN A 64 -17.43 -5.05 -18.92
CA GLN A 64 -17.12 -4.95 -20.36
C GLN A 64 -16.74 -6.32 -20.96
N LEU A 65 -15.94 -7.12 -20.24
CA LEU A 65 -15.61 -8.48 -20.66
C LEU A 65 -16.87 -9.38 -20.71
N GLY A 66 -17.69 -9.34 -19.67
CA GLY A 66 -18.95 -10.09 -19.63
C GLY A 66 -19.88 -9.75 -20.79
N SER A 67 -20.01 -8.46 -21.12
CA SER A 67 -20.79 -7.98 -22.27
C SER A 67 -20.24 -8.49 -23.61
N ALA A 68 -18.91 -8.51 -23.78
CA ALA A 68 -18.27 -9.04 -24.98
C ALA A 68 -18.52 -10.55 -25.15
N LEU A 69 -18.40 -11.33 -24.07
CA LEU A 69 -18.67 -12.78 -24.08
C LEU A 69 -20.14 -13.08 -24.38
N ALA A 70 -21.06 -12.31 -23.80
CA ALA A 70 -22.49 -12.47 -24.05
C ALA A 70 -22.84 -12.12 -25.51
N SER A 71 -22.25 -11.06 -26.06
CA SER A 71 -22.43 -10.68 -27.47
C SER A 71 -21.91 -11.72 -28.45
N ALA A 72 -20.94 -12.54 -28.01
CA ALA A 72 -20.38 -13.66 -28.77
C ALA A 72 -21.11 -15.00 -28.53
N ASP A 73 -22.23 -15.00 -27.79
CA ASP A 73 -23.01 -16.19 -27.43
C ASP A 73 -22.17 -17.25 -26.67
N LEU A 74 -21.15 -16.80 -25.93
CA LEU A 74 -20.28 -17.65 -25.12
C LEU A 74 -20.76 -17.76 -23.66
N ILE A 75 -21.63 -16.85 -23.23
CA ILE A 75 -22.25 -16.84 -21.90
C ILE A 75 -23.63 -16.20 -21.97
N ASP A 76 -24.55 -16.70 -21.14
CA ASP A 76 -25.84 -16.06 -20.92
C ASP A 76 -25.69 -14.74 -20.12
N VAL A 77 -26.55 -13.76 -20.40
CA VAL A 77 -26.49 -12.43 -19.78
C VAL A 77 -26.78 -12.51 -18.27
N ASP A 78 -27.78 -13.29 -17.86
CA ASP A 78 -28.15 -13.42 -16.45
C ASP A 78 -27.01 -14.11 -15.68
N LYS A 79 -26.38 -15.11 -16.30
CA LYS A 79 -25.20 -15.78 -15.73
C LYS A 79 -23.98 -14.85 -15.61
N ALA A 80 -23.75 -13.99 -16.60
CA ALA A 80 -22.67 -13.01 -16.54
C ALA A 80 -22.91 -12.02 -15.39
N GLN A 81 -24.15 -11.57 -15.19
CA GLN A 81 -24.52 -10.68 -14.10
C GLN A 81 -24.36 -11.36 -12.73
N GLU A 82 -24.79 -12.62 -12.59
CA GLU A 82 -24.62 -13.39 -11.34
C GLU A 82 -23.13 -13.46 -10.92
N ILE A 83 -22.22 -13.70 -11.88
CA ILE A 83 -20.78 -13.72 -11.62
C ILE A 83 -20.28 -12.34 -11.18
N LEU A 84 -20.71 -11.26 -11.84
CA LEU A 84 -20.32 -9.89 -11.49
C LEU A 84 -20.81 -9.50 -10.10
N ASP A 85 -22.01 -9.94 -9.69
CA ASP A 85 -22.56 -9.66 -8.37
C ASP A 85 -21.72 -10.31 -7.24
N SER A 86 -21.03 -11.41 -7.53
CA SER A 86 -20.11 -12.06 -6.58
C SER A 86 -18.78 -11.32 -6.36
N TYR A 87 -18.41 -10.39 -7.25
CA TYR A 87 -17.12 -9.70 -7.23
C TYR A 87 -16.86 -8.98 -5.91
N GLY A 88 -17.86 -8.26 -5.39
CA GLY A 88 -17.70 -7.48 -4.15
C GLY A 88 -17.34 -8.35 -2.96
N GLY A 89 -18.01 -9.50 -2.80
CA GLY A 89 -17.72 -10.46 -1.73
C GLY A 89 -16.34 -11.10 -1.89
N ALA A 90 -15.97 -11.50 -3.11
CA ALA A 90 -14.66 -12.09 -3.39
C ALA A 90 -13.52 -11.09 -3.12
N LEU A 91 -13.68 -9.83 -3.54
CA LEU A 91 -12.71 -8.77 -3.28
C LEU A 91 -12.57 -8.50 -1.79
N GLN A 92 -13.68 -8.37 -1.05
CA GLN A 92 -13.65 -8.09 0.38
C GLN A 92 -12.96 -9.23 1.15
N ALA A 93 -13.31 -10.49 0.86
CA ALA A 93 -12.68 -11.65 1.49
C ALA A 93 -11.16 -11.69 1.24
N ALA A 94 -10.72 -11.42 0.01
CA ALA A 94 -9.30 -11.37 -0.32
C ALA A 94 -8.58 -10.18 0.37
N TYR A 95 -9.24 -9.03 0.47
CA TYR A 95 -8.73 -7.87 1.17
C TYR A 95 -8.58 -8.15 2.67
N ASP A 96 -9.62 -8.66 3.32
CA ASP A 96 -9.64 -8.98 4.74
C ASP A 96 -8.55 -9.99 5.08
N ALA A 97 -8.45 -11.09 4.34
CA ALA A 97 -7.41 -12.11 4.55
C ALA A 97 -6.00 -11.52 4.44
N LYS A 98 -5.79 -10.57 3.53
CA LYS A 98 -4.51 -9.87 3.39
C LYS A 98 -4.26 -8.91 4.55
N MET A 99 -5.26 -8.14 4.96
CA MET A 99 -5.14 -7.17 6.03
C MET A 99 -4.95 -7.85 7.40
N CYS A 100 -5.62 -8.97 7.67
CA CYS A 100 -5.36 -9.82 8.84
C CYS A 100 -3.88 -10.12 9.00
N LYS A 101 -3.22 -10.59 7.93
CA LYS A 101 -1.77 -10.86 7.94
C LYS A 101 -0.94 -9.61 8.17
N LYS A 102 -1.32 -8.47 7.57
CA LYS A 102 -0.63 -7.19 7.79
C LYS A 102 -0.75 -6.70 9.23
N TYR A 103 -1.86 -6.98 9.89
CA TYR A 103 -2.07 -6.66 11.30
C TYR A 103 -1.58 -7.76 12.25
N GLY A 104 -1.19 -8.94 11.76
CA GLY A 104 -0.88 -10.06 12.65
C GLY A 104 -2.10 -10.46 13.49
N LEU A 105 -3.30 -10.45 12.93
CA LEU A 105 -4.53 -10.84 13.62
C LEU A 105 -5.19 -12.01 12.90
N SER A 106 -5.88 -12.86 13.66
CA SER A 106 -6.62 -14.02 13.14
C SER A 106 -7.92 -13.61 12.42
N SER A 107 -8.48 -12.45 12.76
CA SER A 107 -9.71 -11.90 12.19
C SER A 107 -9.53 -10.42 11.83
N TYR A 108 -10.30 -9.94 10.86
CA TYR A 108 -10.15 -8.57 10.35
C TYR A 108 -10.88 -7.57 11.25
N PRO A 109 -10.16 -6.62 11.89
CA PRO A 109 -10.79 -5.65 12.78
C PRO A 109 -11.26 -4.43 11.97
N GLN A 110 -12.50 -4.48 11.47
CA GLN A 110 -13.00 -3.49 10.49
C GLN A 110 -12.96 -2.05 11.02
N GLU A 111 -13.53 -1.78 12.20
CA GLU A 111 -13.61 -0.41 12.76
C GLU A 111 -12.21 0.16 13.05
N PHE A 112 -11.35 -0.64 13.70
CA PHE A 112 -9.94 -0.33 13.93
C PHE A 112 -9.18 0.03 12.63
N SER A 113 -9.42 -0.75 11.57
CA SER A 113 -8.78 -0.55 10.26
C SER A 113 -9.23 0.75 9.60
N VAL A 114 -10.52 1.10 9.73
CA VAL A 114 -11.06 2.39 9.26
C VAL A 114 -10.40 3.55 10.01
N ASN A 115 -10.23 3.43 11.33
CA ASN A 115 -9.57 4.45 12.14
C ASN A 115 -8.09 4.65 11.75
N LEU A 116 -7.35 3.56 11.50
CA LEU A 116 -5.97 3.67 10.99
C LEU A 116 -5.93 4.41 9.65
N MET A 117 -6.79 4.05 8.70
CA MET A 117 -6.83 4.73 7.39
C MET A 117 -7.15 6.22 7.52
N LYS A 118 -8.03 6.59 8.46
CA LYS A 118 -8.34 7.99 8.76
C LYS A 118 -7.11 8.72 9.29
N LEU A 119 -6.45 8.18 10.32
CA LEU A 119 -5.23 8.76 10.89
C LEU A 119 -4.13 8.91 9.82
N MET A 120 -3.93 7.89 8.99
CA MET A 120 -2.96 7.94 7.90
C MET A 120 -3.30 9.02 6.88
N SER A 121 -4.58 9.17 6.52
CA SER A 121 -5.05 10.16 5.54
C SER A 121 -4.95 11.59 6.05
N GLU A 122 -5.26 11.83 7.33
CA GLU A 122 -5.17 13.14 7.97
C GLU A 122 -3.72 13.60 8.13
N CYS A 123 -2.84 12.67 8.50
CA CYS A 123 -1.44 12.97 8.77
C CYS A 123 -0.53 12.83 7.53
N LYS A 124 -1.01 12.19 6.44
CA LYS A 124 -0.24 11.90 5.22
C LYS A 124 1.06 11.13 5.50
N VAL A 125 1.00 10.18 6.45
CA VAL A 125 2.13 9.32 6.82
C VAL A 125 2.47 8.32 5.72
N ASP A 126 3.70 7.80 5.73
CA ASP A 126 4.13 6.75 4.78
C ASP A 126 3.42 5.42 5.05
N MET A 127 2.59 4.96 4.11
CA MET A 127 1.79 3.74 4.28
C MET A 127 2.67 2.52 4.55
N THR A 128 3.76 2.35 3.79
CA THR A 128 4.63 1.17 3.89
C THR A 128 5.31 1.12 5.26
N ASN A 129 5.94 2.21 5.68
CA ASN A 129 6.63 2.30 6.97
C ASN A 129 5.64 2.24 8.14
N THR A 130 4.42 2.78 8.03
CA THR A 130 3.36 2.59 9.05
C THR A 130 3.05 1.11 9.22
N TYR A 131 2.74 0.38 8.14
CA TYR A 131 2.46 -1.04 8.24
C TYR A 131 3.67 -1.85 8.71
N ARG A 132 4.89 -1.46 8.32
CA ARG A 132 6.11 -2.12 8.79
C ARG A 132 6.31 -1.93 10.31
N SER A 133 5.98 -0.75 10.84
CA SER A 133 6.12 -0.44 12.27
C SER A 133 5.14 -1.22 13.16
N LEU A 134 4.11 -1.86 12.60
CA LEU A 134 3.12 -2.61 13.40
C LEU A 134 3.75 -3.73 14.20
N SER A 135 4.79 -4.39 13.65
CA SER A 135 5.45 -5.47 14.38
C SER A 135 6.28 -4.99 15.56
N GLU A 136 6.65 -3.72 15.63
CA GLU A 136 7.21 -3.14 16.86
C GLU A 136 6.15 -3.04 17.95
N ILE A 137 4.92 -2.64 17.59
CA ILE A 137 3.79 -2.57 18.53
C ILE A 137 3.43 -3.96 19.03
N THR A 138 3.39 -4.96 18.15
CA THR A 138 3.13 -6.36 18.51
C THR A 138 4.19 -6.91 19.47
N ARG A 139 5.47 -6.65 19.24
CA ARG A 139 6.53 -7.04 20.18
C ARG A 139 6.43 -6.31 21.52
N ALA A 140 5.87 -5.11 21.52
CA ALA A 140 5.63 -4.30 22.70
C ALA A 140 4.19 -4.42 23.25
N GLN A 141 3.43 -5.46 22.90
CA GLN A 141 1.99 -5.52 23.21
C GLN A 141 1.65 -5.52 24.71
N ASP A 142 2.59 -5.95 25.56
CA ASP A 142 2.44 -5.97 27.02
C ASP A 142 3.09 -4.75 27.70
N ALA A 143 3.76 -3.89 26.94
CA ALA A 143 4.37 -2.67 27.47
C ALA A 143 3.30 -1.59 27.67
N ASP A 144 3.39 -0.86 28.78
CA ASP A 144 2.59 0.36 28.99
C ASP A 144 3.20 1.52 28.19
N ILE A 145 2.68 1.74 26.99
CA ILE A 145 3.13 2.82 26.11
C ILE A 145 2.38 4.10 26.49
N SER A 146 3.07 4.99 27.20
CA SER A 146 2.56 6.31 27.55
C SER A 146 2.81 7.36 26.46
N GLU A 147 3.77 7.12 25.57
CA GLU A 147 4.12 7.99 24.44
C GLU A 147 4.73 7.22 23.27
N ILE A 148 4.60 7.76 22.05
CA ILE A 148 5.24 7.25 20.83
C ILE A 148 6.58 7.98 20.63
N SER A 149 7.65 7.38 21.14
CA SER A 149 9.00 7.94 21.13
C SER A 149 9.99 6.99 20.42
N LYS A 150 11.22 7.45 20.23
CA LYS A 150 12.30 6.65 19.67
C LYS A 150 12.63 5.41 20.52
N ASP A 151 12.36 5.48 21.82
CA ASP A 151 12.68 4.41 22.76
C ASP A 151 11.53 3.39 22.89
N SER A 152 10.28 3.83 22.70
CA SER A 152 9.11 2.94 22.79
C SER A 152 8.78 2.26 21.45
N LEU A 153 8.65 3.05 20.38
CA LEU A 153 8.22 2.59 19.05
C LEU A 153 9.02 3.33 17.96
N PRO A 154 10.31 2.99 17.75
CA PRO A 154 11.23 3.76 16.91
C PRO A 154 10.75 3.95 15.47
N GLY A 155 10.20 2.92 14.83
CA GLY A 155 9.70 2.96 13.47
C GLY A 155 8.46 3.82 13.34
N LEU A 156 7.46 3.64 14.23
CA LEU A 156 6.26 4.48 14.22
C LEU A 156 6.61 5.93 14.55
N HIS A 157 7.50 6.17 15.52
CA HIS A 157 7.99 7.50 15.86
C HIS A 157 8.62 8.19 14.63
N ALA A 158 9.50 7.50 13.90
CA ALA A 158 10.12 8.04 12.69
C ALA A 158 9.08 8.39 11.60
N VAL A 159 8.06 7.56 11.43
CA VAL A 159 6.95 7.84 10.51
C VAL A 159 6.19 9.12 10.88
N LEU A 160 5.89 9.31 12.16
CA LEU A 160 5.18 10.49 12.64
C LEU A 160 6.03 11.76 12.59
N GLU A 161 7.34 11.66 12.82
CA GLU A 161 8.29 12.76 12.68
C GLU A 161 8.42 13.20 11.21
N GLU A 162 8.59 12.25 10.29
CA GLU A 162 8.69 12.53 8.84
C GLU A 162 7.43 13.25 8.32
N ALA A 163 6.26 12.85 8.81
CA ALA A 163 4.99 13.48 8.47
C ALA A 163 4.69 14.78 9.24
N ARG A 164 5.58 15.18 10.18
CA ARG A 164 5.42 16.36 11.05
C ARG A 164 4.09 16.37 11.81
N VAL A 165 3.70 15.21 12.34
CA VAL A 165 2.43 15.01 13.06
C VAL A 165 2.43 15.83 14.36
N THR A 166 1.36 16.59 14.59
CA THR A 166 1.24 17.50 15.74
C THR A 166 0.95 16.76 17.06
N GLY A 167 1.08 17.45 18.19
CA GLY A 167 0.80 16.86 19.52
C GLY A 167 -0.64 16.33 19.67
N GLU A 168 -1.63 17.05 19.15
CA GLU A 168 -3.03 16.61 19.17
C GLU A 168 -3.23 15.33 18.34
N GLN A 169 -2.67 15.30 17.12
CA GLN A 169 -2.73 14.13 16.26
C GLN A 169 -1.99 12.93 16.85
N ARG A 170 -0.84 13.16 17.50
CA ARG A 170 -0.08 12.12 18.23
C ARG A 170 -0.89 11.48 19.35
N ALA A 171 -1.80 12.21 20.01
CA ALA A 171 -2.70 11.63 21.00
C ALA A 171 -3.69 10.64 20.37
N GLY A 172 -4.21 10.95 19.17
CA GLY A 172 -5.04 10.03 18.39
C GLY A 172 -4.29 8.76 17.98
N TRP A 173 -3.04 8.89 17.53
CA TRP A 173 -2.17 7.74 17.24
C TRP A 173 -1.88 6.91 18.49
N LEU A 174 -1.61 7.53 19.63
CA LEU A 174 -1.36 6.81 20.89
C LEU A 174 -2.61 6.04 21.35
N ALA A 175 -3.80 6.63 21.25
CA ALA A 175 -5.05 5.94 21.55
C ALA A 175 -5.24 4.72 20.64
N TRP A 176 -4.97 4.88 19.35
CA TRP A 176 -5.02 3.79 18.38
C TRP A 176 -4.00 2.67 18.68
N VAL A 177 -2.78 3.02 19.08
CA VAL A 177 -1.76 2.03 19.52
C VAL A 177 -2.28 1.22 20.71
N LYS A 178 -2.90 1.86 21.70
CA LYS A 178 -3.44 1.17 22.88
C LYS A 178 -4.60 0.23 22.53
N GLU A 179 -5.48 0.67 21.62
CA GLU A 179 -6.53 -0.18 21.06
C GLU A 179 -5.92 -1.39 20.36
N TYR A 180 -4.87 -1.19 19.56
CA TYR A 180 -4.19 -2.25 18.85
C TYR A 180 -3.55 -3.29 19.77
N GLN A 181 -2.84 -2.84 20.82
CA GLN A 181 -2.28 -3.74 21.83
C GLN A 181 -3.39 -4.57 22.52
N GLY A 182 -4.58 -4.01 22.71
CA GLY A 182 -5.75 -4.76 23.19
C GLY A 182 -6.15 -5.87 22.24
N LEU A 183 -6.34 -5.55 20.96
CA LEU A 183 -6.70 -6.53 19.93
C LEU A 183 -5.68 -7.66 19.81
N LEU A 184 -4.38 -7.34 19.90
CA LEU A 184 -3.31 -8.33 19.80
C LEU A 184 -3.29 -9.30 20.99
N ARG A 185 -3.55 -8.81 22.21
CA ARG A 185 -3.61 -9.64 23.43
C ARG A 185 -4.85 -10.54 23.47
N ASP A 186 -5.96 -10.09 22.90
CA ASP A 186 -7.21 -10.85 22.86
C ASP A 186 -7.24 -11.87 21.70
N ASP A 187 -6.29 -11.78 20.76
CA ASP A 187 -6.19 -12.68 19.62
C ASP A 187 -5.58 -14.05 20.02
N PRO A 188 -6.02 -15.17 19.41
CA PRO A 188 -5.50 -16.50 19.73
C PRO A 188 -4.05 -16.75 19.28
N LEU A 189 -3.48 -15.90 18.43
CA LEU A 189 -2.09 -16.06 17.96
C LEU A 189 -1.09 -15.57 19.01
N SER A 190 0.09 -16.19 19.06
CA SER A 190 1.17 -15.72 19.94
C SER A 190 1.82 -14.44 19.40
N ALA A 191 2.35 -13.58 20.28
CA ALA A 191 3.06 -12.35 19.88
C ALA A 191 4.17 -12.62 18.84
N GLU A 192 4.86 -13.76 18.97
CA GLU A 192 5.92 -14.19 18.06
C GLU A 192 5.35 -14.52 16.67
N ASP A 193 4.28 -15.30 16.59
CA ASP A 193 3.62 -15.66 15.33
C ASP A 193 3.01 -14.43 14.64
N GLN A 194 2.40 -13.54 15.43
CA GLN A 194 1.84 -12.28 14.93
C GLN A 194 2.94 -11.41 14.32
N ALA A 195 4.04 -11.18 15.05
CA ALA A 195 5.17 -10.38 14.58
C ALA A 195 5.86 -10.99 13.36
N ALA A 196 6.07 -12.31 13.35
CA ALA A 196 6.65 -13.02 12.20
C ALA A 196 5.74 -12.90 10.95
N THR A 197 4.42 -13.03 11.12
CA THR A 197 3.44 -12.88 10.04
C THR A 197 3.46 -11.46 9.47
N GLN A 198 3.51 -10.45 10.34
CA GLN A 198 3.61 -9.05 9.92
C GLN A 198 4.90 -8.79 9.16
N ASP A 199 6.05 -9.24 9.67
CA ASP A 199 7.34 -9.02 9.01
C ASP A 199 7.41 -9.67 7.62
N ALA A 200 6.81 -10.85 7.46
CA ALA A 200 6.71 -11.55 6.19
C ALA A 200 5.69 -10.93 5.21
N THR A 201 4.77 -10.10 5.69
CA THR A 201 3.68 -9.52 4.88
C THR A 201 3.86 -8.02 4.62
N ASN A 202 4.53 -7.31 5.53
CA ASN A 202 4.77 -5.87 5.48
C ASN A 202 6.22 -5.62 5.03
N PRO A 203 6.42 -5.16 3.77
CA PRO A 203 7.76 -4.98 3.24
C PRO A 203 8.50 -3.84 3.94
N CYS A 204 9.82 -3.97 4.06
CA CYS A 204 10.75 -2.89 4.37
C CYS A 204 10.94 -1.96 3.17
N TYR A 205 10.94 -2.51 1.96
CA TYR A 205 11.30 -1.81 0.74
C TYR A 205 10.22 -1.97 -0.33
N ILE A 206 9.88 -0.86 -0.97
CA ILE A 206 9.01 -0.80 -2.15
C ILE A 206 9.74 -0.03 -3.25
N LEU A 207 9.29 -0.22 -4.49
CA LEU A 207 9.82 0.52 -5.63
C LEU A 207 9.25 1.95 -5.62
N ARG A 208 9.85 2.83 -4.82
CA ARG A 208 9.42 4.24 -4.67
C ARG A 208 9.75 5.02 -5.94
N ASN A 209 8.86 5.93 -6.36
CA ASN A 209 8.98 6.63 -7.65
C ASN A 209 10.26 7.46 -7.74
N HIS A 210 10.66 8.13 -6.66
CA HIS A 210 11.90 8.91 -6.65
C HIS A 210 13.15 8.04 -6.81
N LEU A 211 13.16 6.83 -6.25
CA LEU A 211 14.26 5.88 -6.42
C LEU A 211 14.33 5.38 -7.87
N CYS A 212 13.17 5.15 -8.50
CA CYS A 212 13.12 4.85 -9.93
C CYS A 212 13.72 5.99 -10.75
N GLN A 213 13.34 7.24 -10.44
CA GLN A 213 13.81 8.42 -11.16
C GLN A 213 15.33 8.58 -11.03
N GLU A 214 15.88 8.46 -9.82
CA GLU A 214 17.34 8.47 -9.59
C GLU A 214 18.06 7.39 -10.41
N ALA A 215 17.49 6.18 -10.47
CA ALA A 215 18.06 5.08 -11.24
C ALA A 215 17.95 5.29 -12.76
N ILE A 216 16.88 5.91 -13.24
CA ILE A 216 16.68 6.27 -14.66
C ILE A 216 17.71 7.34 -15.05
N GLU A 217 17.82 8.42 -14.31
CA GLU A 217 18.76 9.52 -14.58
C GLU A 217 20.22 9.03 -14.62
N SER A 218 20.58 8.15 -13.69
CA SER A 218 21.89 7.51 -13.66
C SER A 218 22.12 6.65 -14.91
N ALA A 219 21.13 5.84 -15.31
CA ALA A 219 21.22 4.95 -16.46
C ALA A 219 21.29 5.73 -17.79
N GLU A 220 20.58 6.85 -17.92
CA GLU A 220 20.68 7.76 -19.08
C GLU A 220 22.09 8.37 -19.21
N GLY A 221 22.76 8.60 -18.07
CA GLY A 221 24.18 8.96 -18.00
C GLY A 221 25.16 7.81 -18.25
N GLY A 222 24.67 6.58 -18.46
CA GLY A 222 25.45 5.37 -18.70
C GLY A 222 25.85 4.57 -17.45
N ASP A 223 25.42 4.98 -16.25
CA ASP A 223 25.68 4.28 -15.00
C ASP A 223 24.45 3.48 -14.56
N PHE A 224 24.50 2.15 -14.72
CA PHE A 224 23.45 1.22 -14.33
C PHE A 224 23.56 0.73 -12.87
N GLY A 225 24.54 1.22 -12.10
CA GLY A 225 24.77 0.84 -10.71
C GLY A 225 23.51 0.97 -9.83
N PRO A 226 22.85 2.14 -9.78
CA PRO A 226 21.62 2.33 -9.01
C PRO A 226 20.47 1.41 -9.44
N THR A 227 20.31 1.14 -10.74
CA THR A 227 19.31 0.20 -11.25
C THR A 227 19.55 -1.22 -10.72
N LEU A 228 20.79 -1.70 -10.77
CA LEU A 228 21.16 -3.02 -10.26
C LEU A 228 21.01 -3.09 -8.74
N GLU A 229 21.33 -2.01 -8.02
CA GLU A 229 21.16 -1.94 -6.57
C GLU A 229 19.68 -2.03 -6.16
N LEU A 230 18.79 -1.34 -6.87
CA LEU A 230 17.34 -1.45 -6.63
C LEU A 230 16.81 -2.85 -6.96
N LEU A 231 17.28 -3.46 -8.06
CA LEU A 231 16.89 -4.82 -8.42
C LEU A 231 17.28 -5.82 -7.32
N ASP A 232 18.51 -5.74 -6.80
CA ASP A 232 18.97 -6.62 -5.74
C ASP A 232 18.25 -6.36 -4.40
N LEU A 233 17.97 -5.10 -4.07
CA LEU A 233 17.19 -4.74 -2.89
C LEU A 233 15.80 -5.38 -2.92
N LEU A 234 15.09 -5.27 -4.06
CA LEU A 234 13.71 -5.68 -4.21
C LEU A 234 13.52 -7.20 -4.39
N ARG A 235 14.60 -7.97 -4.49
CA ARG A 235 14.54 -9.45 -4.41
C ARG A 235 14.17 -9.94 -3.00
N ARG A 236 14.46 -9.14 -1.97
CA ARG A 236 14.19 -9.45 -0.55
C ARG A 236 13.55 -8.25 0.15
N PRO A 237 12.35 -7.83 -0.29
CA PRO A 237 11.75 -6.57 0.15
C PRO A 237 11.21 -6.61 1.58
N TYR A 238 11.06 -7.81 2.16
CA TYR A 238 10.55 -8.04 3.52
C TYR A 238 11.66 -8.19 4.58
N GLU A 239 12.90 -8.39 4.13
CA GLU A 239 14.07 -8.52 5.01
C GLU A 239 14.68 -7.15 5.26
N GLU A 240 15.09 -6.88 6.50
CA GLU A 240 15.92 -5.72 6.80
C GLU A 240 17.32 -5.93 6.21
N GLN A 241 17.82 -4.96 5.45
CA GLN A 241 19.13 -5.06 4.81
C GLN A 241 20.09 -3.99 5.37
N GLU A 242 21.24 -4.44 5.88
CA GLU A 242 22.25 -3.57 6.49
C GLU A 242 22.70 -2.48 5.53
N GLY A 243 22.79 -1.23 6.01
CA GLY A 243 23.18 -0.07 5.20
C GLY A 243 22.14 0.41 4.19
N LYS A 244 20.98 -0.25 4.06
CA LYS A 244 19.92 0.11 3.09
C LYS A 244 18.84 1.04 3.64
N GLY A 245 19.09 1.69 4.78
CA GLY A 245 18.12 2.60 5.41
C GLY A 245 17.66 3.77 4.53
N ARG A 246 18.47 4.19 3.54
CA ARG A 246 18.09 5.27 2.60
C ARG A 246 16.86 4.92 1.74
N PHE A 247 16.70 3.65 1.37
CA PHE A 247 15.62 3.19 0.48
C PHE A 247 14.24 3.14 1.15
N LYS A 248 14.20 3.32 2.47
CA LYS A 248 12.95 3.42 3.23
C LYS A 248 12.38 4.83 3.28
N ARG A 249 13.21 5.83 2.96
CA ARG A 249 12.84 7.23 3.13
C ARG A 249 11.87 7.64 2.04
N VAL A 250 10.94 8.51 2.42
CA VAL A 250 10.10 9.24 1.47
C VAL A 250 10.88 10.47 1.04
N VAL A 251 10.72 10.93 -0.20
CA VAL A 251 11.23 12.26 -0.59
C VAL A 251 10.63 13.34 0.30
N PRO A 252 11.40 14.38 0.69
CA PRO A 252 10.84 15.55 1.36
C PRO A 252 9.63 16.09 0.60
N LYS A 253 8.61 16.54 1.32
CA LYS A 253 7.34 17.01 0.72
C LYS A 253 7.56 18.13 -0.29
N GLU A 254 8.62 18.91 -0.12
CA GLU A 254 9.03 20.02 -0.98
C GLU A 254 9.55 19.56 -2.36
N MET A 255 9.90 18.27 -2.50
CA MET A 255 10.35 17.62 -3.73
C MET A 255 9.25 16.80 -4.42
N ASP A 256 8.04 16.79 -3.88
CA ASP A 256 6.86 16.12 -4.46
C ASP A 256 6.36 16.90 -5.69
N LYS A 257 6.92 16.58 -6.86
CA LYS A 257 6.65 17.27 -8.14
C LYS A 257 6.49 16.26 -9.28
N PRO A 258 5.73 16.62 -10.34
CA PRO A 258 5.70 15.85 -11.59
C PRO A 258 7.12 15.61 -12.12
N GLY A 259 7.41 14.35 -12.47
CA GLY A 259 8.76 13.90 -12.87
C GLY A 259 9.63 13.34 -11.73
N VAL A 260 9.21 13.47 -10.47
CA VAL A 260 9.91 12.87 -9.29
C VAL A 260 8.99 11.88 -8.57
N SER A 261 7.72 12.23 -8.35
CA SER A 261 6.73 11.42 -7.65
C SER A 261 5.51 11.02 -8.50
N GLN A 262 5.35 11.67 -9.66
CA GLN A 262 4.28 11.42 -10.63
C GLN A 262 4.88 11.25 -12.02
N LEU A 263 4.34 10.30 -12.79
CA LEU A 263 4.79 9.89 -14.11
C LEU A 263 3.77 10.32 -15.18
N SER A 264 4.26 10.70 -16.35
CA SER A 264 3.41 10.95 -17.53
C SER A 264 3.52 9.79 -18.50
N CYS A 265 2.40 9.30 -19.01
CA CYS A 265 2.40 8.52 -20.24
C CYS A 265 2.57 9.46 -21.42
N SER A 266 3.81 9.74 -21.81
CA SER A 266 4.11 10.43 -23.07
C SER A 266 5.44 9.92 -23.62
N SER A 267 5.37 9.05 -24.62
CA SER A 267 6.36 8.94 -25.69
C SER A 267 5.58 8.76 -26.98
#